data_AF-A0A832LTQ6-F1
#
_entry.id   AF-A0A832LTQ6-F1
#
_cell.length_a   1.000
_cell.length_b   1.000
_cell.length_c   1.000
_cell.angle_alpha   90.00
_cell.angle_beta   90.00
_cell.angle_gamma   90.00
#
_symmetry.space_group_name_H-M   'P 1'
#
loop_
_entity.id
_entity.type
_entity.pdbx_description
1 polymer ?
#
loop_
_entity_poly.entity_id
_entity_poly.type
_entity_poly.pdbx_seq_one_letter_code
_entity_poly.pdbx_strand_id
1 'polypeptide(L)'
;MNQMQAMLEQMNGNNPGEGEGEGESSQMRPGGMQPGASFMQRLMEAAGMQQQINNAMQQLGANGELTQDQREQLGRIAAQQGRVMKSIEELAREEKEALGKRKALGDLDRITQDMKEVLADMQSGTVTPETQRRMERILSRLLDASRSMHERDYEKTRESRPGEDVVRQSPSELRLKALERLQRYRDILRTWQLGYTKDYEQLIERYMEQLQRRRNK
;
A
#
# COMPACT_ATOMS: atom_id res chain seq x y z
N MET A 1 -0.79 -17.17 -30.61
CA MET A 1 0.34 -17.34 -29.68
C MET A 1 0.27 -16.21 -28.66
N ASN A 2 0.13 -16.57 -27.39
CA ASN A 2 -0.41 -15.70 -26.33
C ASN A 2 0.61 -14.70 -25.81
N GLN A 3 0.23 -13.42 -25.85
CA GLN A 3 0.95 -12.28 -25.27
C GLN A 3 1.14 -12.41 -23.74
N MET A 4 0.34 -13.27 -23.09
CA MET A 4 0.45 -13.63 -21.68
C MET A 4 1.67 -14.51 -21.37
N GLN A 5 2.15 -15.29 -22.33
CA GLN A 5 3.27 -16.21 -22.13
C GLN A 5 4.62 -15.47 -22.16
N ALA A 6 4.72 -14.41 -22.99
CA ALA A 6 5.88 -13.53 -23.02
C ALA A 6 6.05 -12.71 -21.73
N MET A 7 4.95 -12.43 -21.02
CA MET A 7 4.98 -11.68 -19.76
C MET A 7 5.51 -12.53 -18.60
N LEU A 8 5.27 -13.84 -18.62
CA LEU A 8 5.79 -14.81 -17.64
C LEU A 8 7.29 -15.08 -17.82
N GLU A 9 7.79 -14.97 -19.05
CA GLU A 9 9.19 -15.22 -19.36
C GLU A 9 10.10 -14.04 -18.94
N GLN A 10 9.55 -12.83 -18.89
CA GLN A 10 10.28 -11.63 -18.45
C GLN A 10 10.48 -11.55 -16.92
N MET A 11 9.76 -12.36 -16.14
CA MET A 11 9.91 -12.42 -14.68
C MET A 11 10.94 -13.44 -14.20
N ASN A 12 11.46 -14.31 -15.08
CA ASN A 12 12.41 -15.37 -14.71
C ASN A 12 13.88 -15.02 -15.06
N GLY A 13 14.14 -13.75 -15.40
CA GLY A 13 15.45 -13.22 -15.78
C GLY A 13 16.31 -12.82 -14.58
N ASN A 14 17.20 -13.73 -14.21
CA ASN A 14 18.31 -13.62 -13.27
C ASN A 14 19.12 -12.29 -13.39
N ASN A 15 19.25 -11.52 -12.31
CA ASN A 15 20.35 -10.54 -12.12
C ASN A 15 20.62 -10.33 -10.61
N PRO A 16 21.86 -10.51 -10.11
CA PRO A 16 22.20 -10.29 -8.71
C PRO A 16 22.58 -8.82 -8.50
N GLY A 17 21.75 -8.09 -7.74
CA GLY A 17 22.04 -6.73 -7.29
C GLY A 17 22.19 -6.72 -5.78
N GLU A 18 23.42 -6.54 -5.32
CA GLU A 18 23.81 -6.37 -3.92
C GLU A 18 23.06 -5.20 -3.29
N GLY A 19 22.45 -5.47 -2.14
CA GLY A 19 21.76 -4.48 -1.32
C GLY A 19 21.61 -5.04 0.09
N GLU A 20 22.63 -4.82 0.91
CA GLU A 20 22.58 -5.10 2.34
C GLU A 20 21.46 -4.26 2.99
N GLY A 21 20.47 -4.97 3.54
CA GLY A 21 19.36 -4.38 4.27
C GLY A 21 18.74 -5.45 5.13
N GLU A 22 19.13 -5.47 6.40
CA GLU A 22 18.56 -6.32 7.45
C GLU A 22 17.05 -6.11 7.52
N GLY A 23 16.29 -7.07 7.01
CA GLY A 23 14.85 -7.17 7.13
C GLY A 23 14.51 -8.62 7.37
N GLU A 24 13.91 -8.90 8.53
CA GLU A 24 13.51 -10.21 8.99
C GLU A 24 12.90 -11.04 7.86
N SER A 25 13.52 -12.21 7.65
CA SER A 25 13.07 -13.27 6.78
C SER A 25 11.72 -13.79 7.25
N SER A 26 10.64 -13.17 6.78
CA SER A 26 9.32 -13.81 6.77
C SER A 26 9.39 -14.98 5.79
N GLN A 27 9.70 -16.14 6.37
CA GLN A 27 9.71 -17.44 5.74
C GLN A 27 8.55 -17.61 4.76
N MET A 28 8.90 -17.67 3.47
CA MET A 28 8.08 -18.29 2.44
C MET A 28 7.85 -19.74 2.85
N ARG A 29 6.68 -20.00 3.45
CA ARG A 29 6.15 -21.36 3.61
C ARG A 29 5.45 -21.73 2.31
N PRO A 30 5.94 -22.73 1.55
CA PRO A 30 5.18 -23.28 0.44
C PRO A 30 4.03 -24.12 1.01
N GLY A 31 2.78 -23.70 0.81
CA GLY A 31 1.60 -24.54 1.09
C GLY A 31 0.48 -23.95 1.95
N GLY A 32 0.54 -22.67 2.34
CA GLY A 32 -0.60 -22.00 2.99
C GLY A 32 -1.35 -21.11 1.99
N MET A 33 -2.41 -21.61 1.36
CA MET A 33 -3.32 -20.78 0.57
C MET A 33 -3.86 -19.68 1.50
N GLN A 34 -3.42 -18.42 1.32
CA GLN A 34 -3.97 -17.31 2.10
C GLN A 34 -5.49 -17.26 1.87
N PRO A 35 -6.31 -17.03 2.90
CA PRO A 35 -7.77 -16.96 2.77
C PRO A 35 -8.24 -16.03 1.63
N GLY A 36 -7.49 -14.93 1.38
CA GLY A 36 -7.76 -13.98 0.31
C GLY A 36 -7.53 -14.51 -1.13
N ALA A 37 -6.63 -15.46 -1.33
CA ALA A 37 -6.35 -16.03 -2.64
C ALA A 37 -7.55 -16.85 -3.17
N SER A 38 -8.22 -17.59 -2.27
CA SER A 38 -9.40 -18.39 -2.62
C SER A 38 -10.59 -17.49 -3.02
N PHE A 39 -10.79 -16.39 -2.30
CA PHE A 39 -11.85 -15.42 -2.60
C PHE A 39 -11.61 -14.70 -3.93
N MET A 40 -10.39 -14.24 -4.19
CA MET A 40 -10.03 -13.60 -5.46
C MET A 40 -10.23 -14.55 -6.65
N GLN A 41 -9.84 -15.81 -6.51
CA GLN A 41 -10.02 -16.82 -7.56
C GLN A 41 -11.51 -17.01 -7.89
N ARG A 42 -12.37 -17.09 -6.87
CA ARG A 42 -13.82 -17.19 -7.05
C ARG A 42 -14.43 -15.94 -7.70
N LEU A 43 -13.94 -14.74 -7.38
CA LEU A 43 -14.37 -13.51 -8.06
C LEU A 43 -13.93 -13.48 -9.53
N MET A 44 -12.71 -13.92 -9.85
CA MET A 44 -12.24 -14.02 -11.24
C MET A 44 -13.06 -15.03 -12.04
N GLU A 45 -13.41 -16.16 -11.43
CA GLU A 45 -14.29 -17.16 -12.05
C GLU A 45 -15.68 -16.56 -12.34
N ALA A 46 -16.26 -15.86 -11.37
CA ALA A 46 -17.53 -15.16 -11.54
C ALA A 46 -17.48 -14.07 -12.63
N ALA A 47 -16.39 -13.30 -12.71
CA ALA A 47 -16.16 -12.33 -13.77
C ALA A 47 -16.08 -12.99 -15.16
N GLY A 48 -15.38 -14.13 -15.25
CA GLY A 48 -15.30 -14.92 -16.49
C GLY A 48 -16.67 -15.43 -16.94
N MET A 49 -17.47 -15.96 -16.01
CA MET A 49 -18.85 -16.37 -16.30
C MET A 49 -19.73 -15.19 -16.71
N GLN A 50 -19.62 -14.04 -16.04
CA GLN A 50 -20.36 -12.84 -16.41
C GLN A 50 -20.01 -12.36 -17.81
N GLN A 51 -18.73 -12.41 -18.21
CA GLN A 51 -18.31 -12.04 -19.56
C GLN A 51 -18.93 -12.97 -20.61
N GLN A 52 -19.00 -14.28 -20.35
CA GLN A 52 -19.68 -15.23 -21.23
C GLN A 52 -21.18 -14.92 -21.35
N ILE A 53 -21.84 -14.59 -20.24
CA ILE A 53 -23.24 -14.17 -20.22
C ILE A 53 -23.44 -12.89 -21.05
N ASN A 54 -22.59 -11.89 -20.87
CA ASN A 54 -22.66 -10.64 -21.64
C ASN A 54 -22.53 -10.91 -23.15
N ASN A 55 -21.60 -11.78 -23.55
CA ASN A 55 -21.42 -12.16 -24.95
C ASN A 55 -22.62 -12.95 -25.51
N ALA A 56 -23.19 -13.87 -24.73
CA ALA A 56 -24.38 -14.62 -25.13
C ALA A 56 -25.61 -13.71 -25.27
N MET A 57 -25.72 -12.71 -24.40
CA MET A 57 -26.79 -11.72 -24.42
C MET A 57 -26.65 -10.74 -25.59
N GLN A 58 -25.42 -10.34 -25.96
CA GLN A 58 -25.18 -9.54 -27.16
C GLN A 58 -25.59 -10.29 -28.45
N GLN A 59 -25.33 -11.59 -28.51
CA GLN A 59 -25.73 -12.43 -29.65
C GLN A 59 -27.25 -12.56 -29.81
N LEU A 60 -28.00 -12.46 -28.71
CA LEU A 60 -29.46 -12.50 -28.74
C LEU A 60 -30.07 -11.28 -29.45
N GLY A 61 -29.33 -10.16 -29.51
CA GLY A 61 -29.80 -8.91 -30.12
C GLY A 61 -30.90 -8.23 -29.30
N ALA A 62 -30.85 -6.91 -29.18
CA ALA A 62 -31.82 -6.13 -28.38
C ALA A 62 -33.00 -5.57 -29.20
N ASN A 63 -33.12 -5.91 -30.48
CA ASN A 63 -34.05 -5.25 -31.39
C ASN A 63 -35.14 -6.20 -31.88
N GLY A 64 -36.36 -5.98 -31.40
CA GLY A 64 -37.57 -6.67 -31.85
C GLY A 64 -38.16 -7.62 -30.81
N GLU A 65 -39.27 -8.26 -31.18
CA GLU A 65 -39.84 -9.33 -30.38
C GLU A 65 -38.96 -10.58 -30.45
N LEU A 66 -38.59 -11.11 -29.29
CA LEU A 66 -37.79 -12.33 -29.18
C LEU A 66 -38.57 -13.52 -29.78
N THR A 67 -37.93 -14.24 -30.70
CA THR A 67 -38.43 -15.52 -31.23
C THR A 67 -38.49 -16.58 -30.12
N GLN A 68 -39.20 -17.69 -30.37
CA GLN A 68 -39.32 -18.75 -29.37
C GLN A 68 -37.96 -19.36 -28.99
N ASP A 69 -37.09 -19.58 -29.96
CA ASP A 69 -35.72 -20.07 -29.72
C ASP A 69 -34.89 -19.06 -28.92
N GLN A 70 -35.03 -17.78 -29.22
CA GLN A 70 -34.38 -16.70 -28.48
C GLN A 70 -34.88 -16.62 -27.02
N ARG A 71 -36.18 -16.82 -26.77
CA ARG A 71 -36.72 -16.86 -25.40
C ARG A 71 -36.16 -18.04 -24.61
N GLU A 72 -36.00 -19.20 -25.24
CA GLU A 72 -35.38 -20.35 -24.58
C GLU A 72 -33.89 -20.07 -24.27
N GLN A 73 -33.16 -19.47 -25.21
CA GLN A 73 -31.77 -19.05 -24.98
C GLN A 73 -31.67 -18.01 -23.86
N LEU A 74 -32.57 -17.04 -23.80
CA LEU A 74 -32.64 -16.05 -22.73
C LEU A 74 -32.89 -16.72 -21.37
N GLY A 75 -33.77 -17.72 -21.31
CA GLY A 75 -34.00 -18.52 -20.11
C GLY A 75 -32.73 -19.24 -19.63
N ARG A 76 -31.94 -19.80 -20.55
CA ARG A 76 -30.63 -20.42 -20.21
C ARG A 76 -29.65 -19.39 -19.66
N ILE A 77 -29.59 -18.20 -20.26
CA ILE A 77 -28.73 -17.10 -19.80
C ILE A 77 -29.17 -16.62 -18.41
N ALA A 78 -30.47 -16.43 -18.18
CA ALA A 78 -31.00 -16.06 -16.88
C ALA A 78 -30.64 -17.10 -15.81
N ALA A 79 -30.73 -18.40 -16.14
CA ALA A 79 -30.32 -19.47 -15.23
C ALA A 79 -28.81 -19.46 -14.93
N GLN A 80 -27.96 -19.10 -15.90
CA GLN A 80 -26.53 -18.87 -15.68
C GLN A 80 -26.30 -17.66 -14.78
N GLN A 81 -26.92 -16.52 -15.09
CA GLN A 81 -26.82 -15.29 -14.30
C GLN A 81 -27.26 -15.50 -12.84
N GLY A 82 -28.33 -16.28 -12.61
CA GLY A 82 -28.80 -16.62 -11.27
C GLY A 82 -27.83 -17.50 -10.48
N ARG A 83 -27.07 -18.38 -11.15
CA ARG A 83 -26.02 -19.17 -10.50
C ARG A 83 -24.84 -18.29 -10.08
N VAL A 84 -24.39 -17.39 -10.96
CA VAL A 84 -23.32 -16.42 -10.64
C VAL A 84 -23.77 -15.51 -9.49
N MET A 85 -25.00 -15.03 -9.50
CA MET A 85 -25.53 -14.21 -8.40
C MET A 85 -25.48 -14.94 -7.06
N LYS A 86 -25.90 -16.21 -7.02
CA LYS A 86 -25.86 -17.01 -5.79
C LYS A 86 -24.44 -17.23 -5.29
N SER A 87 -23.49 -17.53 -6.18
CA SER A 87 -22.09 -17.68 -5.76
C SER A 87 -21.51 -16.38 -5.20
N ILE A 88 -21.82 -15.23 -5.80
CA ILE A 88 -21.43 -13.92 -5.25
C ILE A 88 -22.10 -13.64 -3.90
N GLU A 89 -23.38 -14.00 -3.72
CA GLU A 89 -24.08 -13.82 -2.45
C GLU A 89 -23.48 -14.70 -1.34
N GLU A 90 -23.10 -15.94 -1.65
CA GLU A 90 -22.39 -16.83 -0.73
C GLU A 90 -21.01 -16.25 -0.37
N LEU A 91 -20.25 -15.78 -1.36
CA LEU A 91 -18.97 -15.10 -1.13
C LEU A 91 -19.10 -13.87 -0.23
N ALA A 92 -20.15 -13.06 -0.44
CA ALA A 92 -20.40 -11.89 0.38
C ALA A 92 -20.72 -12.28 1.83
N ARG A 93 -21.44 -13.38 2.06
CA ARG A 93 -21.71 -13.89 3.42
C ARG A 93 -20.42 -14.39 4.08
N GLU A 94 -19.62 -15.18 3.38
CA GLU A 94 -18.33 -15.68 3.87
C GLU A 94 -17.38 -14.53 4.26
N GLU A 95 -17.26 -13.50 3.42
CA GLU A 95 -16.39 -12.35 3.72
C GLU A 95 -16.91 -11.56 4.92
N LYS A 96 -18.23 -11.39 5.04
CA LYS A 96 -18.86 -10.67 6.16
C LYS A 96 -18.56 -11.34 7.49
N GLU A 97 -18.61 -12.67 7.52
CA GLU A 97 -18.32 -13.49 8.69
C GLU A 97 -16.83 -13.50 9.03
N ALA A 98 -15.95 -13.57 8.03
CA ALA A 98 -14.51 -13.67 8.24
C ALA A 98 -13.85 -12.34 8.64
N LEU A 99 -14.35 -11.20 8.14
CA LEU A 99 -13.56 -9.96 8.09
C LEU A 99 -14.34 -8.70 8.52
N GLY A 100 -15.64 -8.80 8.80
CA GLY A 100 -16.50 -7.68 9.19
C GLY A 100 -16.92 -6.78 8.00
N LYS A 101 -17.57 -5.64 8.27
CA LYS A 101 -18.03 -4.71 7.21
C LYS A 101 -16.85 -3.98 6.57
N ARG A 102 -16.40 -4.44 5.41
CA ARG A 102 -15.32 -3.83 4.62
C ARG A 102 -15.83 -3.29 3.28
N LYS A 103 -14.99 -2.49 2.61
CA LYS A 103 -15.31 -1.87 1.31
C LYS A 103 -15.63 -2.89 0.21
N ALA A 104 -14.90 -4.01 0.17
CA ALA A 104 -15.14 -5.12 -0.78
C ALA A 104 -16.55 -5.71 -0.62
N LEU A 105 -17.00 -5.89 0.62
CA LEU A 105 -18.37 -6.31 0.95
C LEU A 105 -19.44 -5.40 0.34
N GLY A 106 -19.22 -4.08 0.37
CA GLY A 106 -20.14 -3.09 -0.18
C GLY A 106 -20.23 -3.13 -1.71
N ASP A 107 -19.16 -3.53 -2.39
CA ASP A 107 -19.17 -3.71 -3.84
C ASP A 107 -19.87 -5.01 -4.25
N LEU A 108 -19.70 -6.09 -3.47
CA LEU A 108 -20.43 -7.35 -3.68
C LEU A 108 -21.95 -7.19 -3.49
N ASP A 109 -22.39 -6.49 -2.45
CA ASP A 109 -23.82 -6.22 -2.22
C ASP A 109 -24.44 -5.48 -3.42
N ARG A 110 -23.75 -4.46 -3.95
CA ARG A 110 -24.20 -3.72 -5.13
C ARG A 110 -24.21 -4.58 -6.40
N ILE A 111 -23.21 -5.45 -6.57
CA ILE A 111 -23.18 -6.42 -7.67
C ILE A 111 -24.41 -7.32 -7.60
N THR A 112 -24.72 -7.91 -6.44
CA THR A 112 -25.89 -8.79 -6.29
C THR A 112 -27.20 -8.06 -6.56
N GLN A 113 -27.33 -6.81 -6.14
CA GLN A 113 -28.50 -5.99 -6.44
C GLN A 113 -28.65 -5.74 -7.95
N ASP A 114 -27.57 -5.35 -8.63
CA ASP A 114 -27.59 -5.16 -10.08
C ASP A 114 -27.95 -6.47 -10.81
N MET A 115 -27.44 -7.61 -10.35
CA MET A 115 -27.79 -8.93 -10.92
C MET A 115 -29.27 -9.28 -10.73
N LYS A 116 -29.89 -8.93 -9.60
CA LYS A 116 -31.33 -9.14 -9.37
C LYS A 116 -32.17 -8.35 -10.37
N GLU A 117 -31.79 -7.12 -10.66
CA GLU A 117 -32.49 -6.27 -11.63
C GLU A 117 -32.32 -6.83 -13.06
N VAL A 118 -31.11 -7.26 -13.44
CA VAL A 118 -30.89 -7.95 -14.73
C VAL A 118 -31.74 -9.22 -14.85
N LEU A 119 -31.82 -10.03 -13.80
CA LEU A 119 -32.64 -11.24 -13.80
C LEU A 119 -34.13 -10.94 -13.94
N ALA A 120 -34.62 -9.88 -13.30
CA ALA A 120 -36.01 -9.44 -13.44
C ALA A 120 -36.30 -9.00 -14.88
N ASP A 121 -35.39 -8.26 -15.51
CA ASP A 121 -35.49 -7.84 -16.91
C ASP A 121 -35.49 -9.05 -17.87
N MET A 122 -34.62 -10.04 -17.62
CA MET A 122 -34.58 -11.28 -18.41
C MET A 122 -35.86 -12.10 -18.27
N GLN A 123 -36.42 -12.21 -17.06
CA GLN A 123 -37.66 -12.94 -16.80
C GLN A 123 -38.89 -12.26 -17.40
N SER A 124 -38.92 -10.93 -17.40
CA SER A 124 -39.98 -10.16 -18.06
C SER A 124 -39.82 -10.12 -19.59
N GLY A 125 -38.69 -10.62 -20.12
CA GLY A 125 -38.35 -10.56 -21.54
C GLY A 125 -38.03 -9.13 -22.03
N THR A 126 -37.89 -8.18 -21.11
CA THR A 126 -37.68 -6.76 -21.40
C THR A 126 -36.19 -6.46 -21.37
N VAL A 127 -35.44 -6.99 -22.34
CA VAL A 127 -34.00 -6.73 -22.44
C VAL A 127 -33.78 -5.38 -23.11
N THR A 128 -33.46 -4.38 -22.30
CA THR A 128 -33.22 -3.00 -22.77
C THR A 128 -31.72 -2.70 -22.89
N PRO A 129 -31.35 -1.59 -23.55
CA PRO A 129 -29.98 -1.08 -23.50
C PRO A 129 -29.49 -0.80 -22.06
N GLU A 130 -30.40 -0.45 -21.14
CA GLU A 130 -30.06 -0.28 -19.72
C GLU A 130 -29.68 -1.60 -19.06
N THR A 131 -30.38 -2.69 -19.39
CA THR A 131 -30.03 -4.04 -18.93
C THR A 131 -28.61 -4.40 -19.39
N GLN A 132 -28.25 -4.10 -20.64
CA GLN A 132 -26.89 -4.31 -21.17
C GLN A 132 -25.83 -3.48 -20.42
N ARG A 133 -26.08 -2.19 -20.20
CA ARG A 133 -25.17 -1.33 -19.41
C ARG A 133 -25.00 -1.84 -17.98
N ARG A 134 -26.06 -2.41 -17.38
CA ARG A 134 -25.98 -3.00 -16.04
C ARG A 134 -25.12 -4.26 -16.03
N MET A 135 -25.24 -5.13 -17.03
CA MET A 135 -24.39 -6.30 -17.22
C MET A 135 -22.91 -5.93 -17.39
N GLU A 136 -22.60 -4.87 -18.11
CA GLU A 136 -21.23 -4.34 -18.23
C GLU A 136 -20.72 -3.81 -16.89
N ARG A 137 -21.54 -3.04 -16.17
CA ARG A 137 -21.21 -2.50 -14.84
C ARG A 137 -20.94 -3.60 -13.83
N ILE A 138 -21.73 -4.68 -13.84
CA ILE A 138 -21.53 -5.86 -13.01
C ILE A 138 -20.13 -6.45 -13.28
N LEU A 139 -19.79 -6.65 -14.55
CA LEU A 139 -18.48 -7.18 -14.94
C LEU A 139 -17.33 -6.26 -14.48
N SER A 140 -17.44 -4.95 -14.71
CA SER A 140 -16.43 -3.98 -14.26
C SER A 140 -16.21 -4.05 -12.75
N ARG A 141 -17.30 -4.07 -11.96
CA ARG A 141 -17.19 -4.15 -10.50
C ARG A 141 -16.60 -5.48 -10.02
N LEU A 142 -16.89 -6.59 -10.69
CA LEU A 142 -16.26 -7.88 -10.36
C LEU A 142 -14.74 -7.84 -10.59
N LEU A 143 -14.30 -7.24 -11.71
CA LEU A 143 -12.89 -7.06 -12.01
C LEU A 143 -12.21 -6.09 -11.03
N ASP A 144 -12.87 -4.98 -10.70
CA ASP A 144 -12.37 -4.01 -9.71
C ASP A 144 -12.26 -4.62 -8.31
N ALA A 145 -13.25 -5.42 -7.90
CA ALA A 145 -13.22 -6.14 -6.62
C ALA A 145 -12.06 -7.13 -6.55
N SER A 146 -11.79 -7.86 -7.63
CA SER A 146 -10.63 -8.76 -7.76
C SER A 146 -9.32 -7.98 -7.67
N ARG A 147 -9.20 -6.85 -8.38
CA ARG A 147 -8.00 -6.01 -8.37
C ARG A 147 -7.75 -5.37 -7.00
N SER A 148 -8.80 -4.89 -6.34
CA SER A 148 -8.70 -4.26 -5.01
C SER A 148 -8.28 -5.25 -3.91
N MET A 149 -8.58 -6.55 -4.06
CA MET A 149 -8.00 -7.58 -3.19
C MET A 149 -6.48 -7.67 -3.41
N HIS A 150 -6.05 -7.75 -4.68
CA HIS A 150 -4.64 -7.85 -5.02
C HIS A 150 -3.83 -6.64 -4.52
N GLU A 151 -4.30 -5.42 -4.77
CA GLU A 151 -3.60 -4.20 -4.38
C GLU A 151 -3.41 -4.08 -2.86
N ARG A 152 -4.37 -4.56 -2.06
CA ARG A 152 -4.27 -4.60 -0.59
C ARG A 152 -3.13 -5.48 -0.09
N ASP A 153 -2.86 -6.61 -0.75
CA ASP A 153 -1.76 -7.50 -0.34
C ASP A 153 -0.38 -6.85 -0.55
N TYR A 154 -0.30 -5.84 -1.43
CA TYR A 154 0.93 -5.10 -1.73
C TYR A 154 0.99 -3.69 -1.13
N GLU A 155 -0.09 -3.19 -0.52
CA GLU A 155 -0.13 -1.85 0.03
C GLU A 155 0.66 -1.79 1.35
N LYS A 156 1.89 -1.23 1.30
CA LYS A 156 2.64 -0.89 2.51
C LYS A 156 1.87 0.20 3.26
N THR A 157 1.32 -0.13 4.43
CA THR A 157 0.65 0.84 5.31
C THR A 157 1.57 2.01 5.61
N ARG A 158 1.22 3.21 5.13
CA ARG A 158 1.93 4.44 5.45
C ARG A 158 1.67 4.82 6.90
N GLU A 159 2.62 4.54 7.78
CA GLU A 159 2.60 5.10 9.13
C GLU A 159 2.91 6.60 9.06
N SER A 160 1.90 7.44 9.33
CA SER A 160 2.13 8.86 9.53
C SER A 160 2.49 9.08 10.99
N ARG A 161 3.74 9.49 11.26
CA ARG A 161 4.13 9.96 12.60
C ARG A 161 3.68 11.42 12.75
N PRO A 162 2.83 11.77 13.71
CA PRO A 162 2.57 13.17 14.03
C PRO A 162 3.90 13.84 14.44
N GLY A 163 4.07 15.11 14.09
CA GLY A 163 5.26 15.85 14.52
C GLY A 163 5.30 15.93 16.04
N GLU A 164 6.40 15.48 16.64
CA GLU A 164 6.64 15.67 18.07
C GLU A 164 7.07 17.11 18.33
N ASP A 165 6.46 17.74 19.33
CA ASP A 165 6.84 19.08 19.76
C ASP A 165 8.14 18.97 20.57
N VAL A 166 9.28 18.97 19.86
CA VAL A 166 10.60 18.84 20.49
C VAL A 166 10.96 20.17 21.15
N VAL A 167 10.79 20.24 22.47
CA VAL A 167 11.37 21.33 23.28
C VAL A 167 12.89 21.18 23.26
N ARG A 168 13.54 21.89 22.33
CA ARG A 168 15.00 21.92 22.25
C ARG A 168 15.53 22.83 23.34
N GLN A 169 16.38 22.30 24.21
CA GLN A 169 17.18 23.13 25.09
C GLN A 169 18.22 23.85 24.25
N SER A 170 18.18 25.19 24.26
CA SER A 170 19.26 26.00 23.72
C SER A 170 20.55 25.68 24.49
N PRO A 171 21.69 25.51 23.79
CA PRO A 171 22.97 25.29 24.46
C PRO A 171 23.24 26.37 25.51
N SER A 172 23.86 25.97 26.63
CA SER A 172 24.23 26.90 27.70
C SER A 172 25.09 28.06 27.16
N GLU A 173 24.95 29.24 27.74
CA GLU A 173 25.74 30.42 27.37
C GLU A 173 27.24 30.10 27.22
N LEU A 174 27.81 30.50 26.08
CA LEU A 174 29.23 30.37 25.81
C LEU A 174 30.02 31.16 26.87
N ARG A 175 30.76 30.46 27.72
CA ARG A 175 31.68 31.08 28.70
C ARG A 175 32.96 31.59 28.01
N LEU A 176 32.81 32.62 27.18
CA LEU A 176 33.88 33.25 26.40
C LEU A 176 35.10 33.62 27.26
N LYS A 177 34.88 34.15 28.47
CA LYS A 177 35.96 34.50 29.41
C LYS A 177 36.81 33.31 29.88
N ALA A 178 36.22 32.12 29.99
CA ALA A 178 36.95 30.91 30.39
C ALA A 178 37.79 30.37 29.23
N LEU A 179 37.25 30.42 28.01
CA LEU A 179 37.96 30.03 26.78
C LEU A 179 39.15 30.95 26.51
N GLU A 180 38.99 32.28 26.62
CA GLU A 180 40.10 33.24 26.50
C GLU A 180 41.19 33.04 27.56
N ARG A 181 40.81 32.61 28.77
CA ARG A 181 41.77 32.31 29.84
C ARG A 181 42.58 31.06 29.49
N LEU A 182 41.91 30.01 29.00
CA LEU A 182 42.53 28.77 28.55
C LEU A 182 43.45 28.98 27.34
N GLN A 183 43.04 29.81 26.38
CA GLN A 183 43.86 30.16 25.22
C GLN A 183 45.13 30.91 25.64
N ARG A 184 45.00 31.97 26.45
CA ARG A 184 46.18 32.69 26.99
C ARG A 184 47.12 31.77 27.76
N TYR A 185 46.58 30.86 28.59
CA TYR A 185 47.39 29.89 29.30
C TYR A 185 48.13 28.92 28.36
N ARG A 186 47.47 28.46 27.29
CA ARG A 186 48.07 27.61 26.26
C ARG A 186 49.15 28.34 25.45
N ASP A 187 48.91 29.59 25.08
CA ASP A 187 49.90 30.41 24.38
C ASP A 187 51.14 30.61 25.24
N ILE A 188 50.96 30.81 26.55
CA ILE A 188 52.07 30.89 27.50
C ILE A 188 52.78 29.53 27.62
N LEU A 189 52.08 28.40 27.74
CA LEU A 189 52.75 27.08 27.75
C LEU A 189 53.54 26.81 26.46
N ARG A 190 53.08 27.31 25.30
CA ARG A 190 53.88 27.30 24.07
C ARG A 190 55.11 28.19 24.20
N THR A 191 55.00 29.37 24.80
CA THR A 191 56.19 30.20 25.03
C THR A 191 57.20 29.51 25.96
N TRP A 192 56.76 28.70 26.93
CA TRP A 192 57.67 27.94 27.80
C TRP A 192 58.51 26.91 27.02
N GLN A 193 58.05 26.46 25.85
CA GLN A 193 58.83 25.60 24.95
C GLN A 193 59.93 26.37 24.19
N LEU A 194 60.01 27.70 24.29
CA LEU A 194 61.01 28.53 23.59
C LEU A 194 62.36 28.64 24.32
N GLY A 195 62.58 27.90 25.43
CA GLY A 195 63.91 27.75 26.03
C GLY A 195 64.45 29.01 26.73
N TYR A 196 63.64 29.64 27.59
CA TYR A 196 64.08 30.78 28.41
C TYR A 196 65.05 30.35 29.53
N THR A 197 65.90 31.27 29.99
CA THR A 197 66.77 31.02 31.15
C THR A 197 65.98 31.10 32.46
N LYS A 198 66.35 30.27 33.45
CA LYS A 198 65.60 30.06 34.71
C LYS A 198 65.22 31.33 35.47
N ASP A 199 66.03 32.37 35.40
CA ASP A 199 65.77 33.64 36.09
C ASP A 199 64.58 34.41 35.49
N TYR A 200 64.39 34.32 34.17
CA TYR A 200 63.24 34.93 33.50
C TYR A 200 61.96 34.14 33.74
N GLU A 201 62.05 32.82 33.87
CA GLU A 201 60.90 31.97 34.23
C GLU A 201 60.31 32.39 35.57
N GLN A 202 61.16 32.57 36.60
CA GLN A 202 60.73 32.98 37.93
C GLN A 202 60.14 34.40 37.96
N LEU A 203 60.68 35.32 37.15
CA LEU A 203 60.16 36.68 37.05
C LEU A 203 58.77 36.72 36.41
N ILE A 204 58.57 35.92 35.35
CA ILE A 204 57.29 35.82 34.64
C ILE A 204 56.21 35.19 35.53
N GLU A 205 56.54 34.13 36.28
CA GLU A 205 55.62 33.51 37.25
C GLU A 205 55.11 34.52 38.27
N ARG A 206 56.01 35.26 38.91
CA ARG A 206 55.65 36.27 39.92
C ARG A 206 54.79 37.38 39.35
N TYR A 207 55.12 37.87 38.15
CA TYR A 207 54.34 38.91 37.48
C TYR A 207 52.92 38.43 37.12
N MET A 208 52.80 37.20 36.63
CA MET A 208 51.50 36.59 36.28
C MET A 208 50.64 36.34 37.53
N GLU A 209 51.24 35.88 38.63
CA GLU A 209 50.53 35.70 39.89
C GLU A 209 49.97 37.03 40.42
N GLN A 210 50.75 38.11 40.30
CA GLN A 210 50.30 39.46 40.63
C GLN A 210 49.16 39.95 39.72
N LEU A 211 49.22 39.68 38.41
CA LEU A 211 48.16 40.00 37.46
C LEU A 211 46.85 39.24 37.76
N GLN A 212 46.95 37.96 38.14
CA GLN A 212 45.77 37.17 38.52
C GLN A 212 45.14 37.69 39.82
N ARG A 213 45.97 38.01 40.83
CA ARG A 213 45.48 38.56 42.12
C ARG A 213 44.82 39.92 41.97
N ARG A 214 45.32 40.79 41.07
CA ARG A 214 44.70 42.09 40.78
C ARG A 214 43.35 42.00 40.05
N ARG A 215 43.12 40.93 39.28
CA ARG A 215 41.91 40.77 38.45
C ARG A 215 40.81 39.93 39.11
N ASN A 216 41.12 39.27 40.23
CA ASN A 216 40.16 38.53 41.07
C ASN A 216 39.64 39.33 42.28
N LYS A 217 40.03 40.62 42.39
CA LYS A 217 39.34 41.63 43.20
C LYS A 217 38.38 42.39 42.30
#